data_AF-A0A7K4Q9Y2-F1
#
_entry.id   AF-A0A7K4Q9Y2-F1
#
_cell.length_a   1.000
_cell.length_b   1.000
_cell.length_c   1.000
_cell.angle_alpha   90.00
_cell.angle_beta   90.00
_cell.angle_gamma   90.00
#
_symmetry.space_group_name_H-M   'P 1'
#
loop_
_entity.id
_entity.type
_entity.pdbx_description
1 polymer ?
#
loop_
_entity_poly.entity_id
_entity_poly.type
_entity_poly.pdbx_seq_one_letter_code
_entity_poly.pdbx_strand_id
1 'polypeptide(L)'
;FCPLRLLVGAPWDGDGRGDIYRCHMGPPNSSCAKANLGTHGEGEIWGVPACAPLWSQHCGTSVFSPGRCVQLDQELQLVATMAPTAQRCSTFMDIVVLLDSSNSIYPWEEVQAFLGNVLERFFIGPGQTQVGVLQYGEHLVQEWALGQHPTAQSLLEAARNLTRQEGRETRTAMAIREACTESFSPARGGRPGPRGCCW
;
A
#
# COMPACT_ATOMS: atom_id res chain seq x y z
N PHE A 1 44.75 0.22 26.63
CA PHE A 1 43.87 -0.96 26.55
C PHE A 1 42.48 -0.51 26.19
N CYS A 2 41.98 -0.87 25.00
CA CYS A 2 40.59 -0.60 24.63
C CYS A 2 39.72 -1.69 25.27
N PRO A 3 38.70 -1.35 26.10
CA PRO A 3 37.84 -2.36 26.69
C PRO A 3 37.08 -3.09 25.58
N LEU A 4 37.20 -4.41 25.53
CA LEU A 4 36.50 -5.24 24.57
C LEU A 4 34.99 -5.16 24.86
N ARG A 5 34.20 -4.77 23.86
CA ARG A 5 32.75 -4.60 23.96
C ARG A 5 32.09 -5.60 23.01
N LEU A 6 31.08 -6.32 23.49
CA LEU A 6 30.26 -7.22 22.70
C LEU A 6 28.93 -6.54 22.37
N LEU A 7 28.49 -6.65 21.13
CA LEU A 7 27.14 -6.27 20.72
C LEU A 7 26.27 -7.52 20.68
N VAL A 8 25.09 -7.46 21.30
CA VAL A 8 24.14 -8.58 21.35
C VAL A 8 22.79 -8.08 20.84
N GLY A 9 22.27 -8.72 19.79
CA GLY A 9 20.88 -8.52 19.36
C GLY A 9 19.95 -9.48 20.12
N ALA A 10 18.88 -8.95 20.69
CA ALA A 10 17.82 -9.71 21.35
C ALA A 10 16.51 -9.48 20.58
N PRO A 11 16.18 -10.33 19.59
CA PRO A 11 15.13 -10.03 18.61
C PRO A 11 13.69 -10.05 19.15
N TRP A 12 13.46 -10.49 20.38
CA TRP A 12 12.10 -10.65 20.93
C TRP A 12 12.05 -10.40 22.44
N ASP A 13 11.42 -9.30 22.87
CA ASP A 13 11.22 -8.96 24.30
C ASP A 13 9.74 -9.07 24.74
N GLY A 14 8.96 -9.98 24.12
CA GLY A 14 7.56 -10.24 24.48
C GLY A 14 6.56 -9.15 24.05
N ASP A 15 7.04 -7.93 23.79
CA ASP A 15 6.27 -6.82 23.23
C ASP A 15 6.35 -6.71 21.69
N GLY A 16 6.93 -7.73 21.04
CA GLY A 16 7.12 -7.79 19.60
C GLY A 16 8.24 -6.89 19.08
N ARG A 17 9.07 -6.30 19.96
CA ARG A 17 10.25 -5.52 19.59
C ARG A 17 11.53 -6.29 19.93
N GLY A 18 12.58 -5.96 19.19
CA GLY A 18 13.93 -6.45 19.45
C GLY A 18 14.82 -5.32 19.95
N ASP A 19 15.72 -5.66 20.84
CA ASP A 19 16.67 -4.74 21.46
C ASP A 19 18.10 -5.07 21.06
N ILE A 20 18.96 -4.05 21.17
CA ILE A 20 20.40 -4.21 20.99
C ILE A 20 21.06 -3.84 22.31
N TYR A 21 21.94 -4.71 22.79
CA TYR A 21 22.67 -4.51 24.03
C TYR A 21 24.16 -4.38 23.78
N ARG A 22 24.80 -3.49 24.54
CA ARG A 22 26.24 -3.42 24.68
C ARG A 22 26.64 -4.08 25.98
N CYS A 23 27.44 -5.13 25.88
CA CYS A 23 27.99 -5.83 27.04
C CYS A 23 29.48 -5.53 27.16
N HIS A 24 29.92 -5.19 28.37
CA HIS A 24 31.35 -5.13 28.67
C HIS A 24 31.88 -6.55 28.79
N MET A 25 32.97 -6.89 28.10
CA MET A 25 33.62 -8.19 28.32
C MET A 25 34.65 -8.03 29.43
N GLY A 26 34.28 -8.50 30.63
CA GLY A 26 35.07 -8.42 31.85
C GLY A 26 34.76 -9.60 32.79
N PRO A 27 34.79 -9.43 34.13
CA PRO A 27 34.48 -10.52 35.07
C PRO A 27 33.04 -11.04 34.88
N PRO A 28 32.70 -12.25 35.37
CA PRO A 28 31.44 -12.96 35.06
C PRO A 28 30.13 -12.21 35.40
N ASN A 29 30.19 -11.14 36.22
CA ASN A 29 29.07 -10.25 36.51
C ASN A 29 29.05 -8.98 35.64
N SER A 30 29.65 -9.02 34.44
CA SER A 30 29.66 -7.88 33.54
C SER A 30 28.25 -7.50 33.10
N SER A 31 27.92 -6.21 33.20
CA SER A 31 26.61 -5.70 32.84
C SER A 31 26.48 -5.44 31.33
N CYS A 32 25.25 -5.58 30.85
CA CYS A 32 24.83 -5.16 29.53
C CYS A 32 23.93 -3.94 29.64
N ALA A 33 24.17 -2.92 28.82
CA ALA A 33 23.32 -1.75 28.71
C ALA A 33 22.52 -1.80 27.41
N LYS A 34 21.22 -1.52 27.49
CA LYS A 34 20.33 -1.40 26.31
C LYS A 34 20.70 -0.15 25.51
N ALA A 35 20.85 -0.29 24.19
CA ALA A 35 21.11 0.82 23.28
C ALA A 35 19.81 1.58 22.98
N ASN A 36 19.83 2.91 23.10
CA ASN A 36 18.68 3.75 22.78
C ASN A 36 18.71 4.13 21.30
N LEU A 37 17.93 3.41 20.50
CA LEU A 37 17.70 3.74 19.10
C LEU A 37 16.66 4.87 19.02
N GLY A 38 17.12 6.12 19.14
CA GLY A 38 16.28 7.29 18.88
C GLY A 38 15.83 7.36 17.41
N THR A 39 14.98 8.33 17.06
CA THR A 39 14.62 8.64 15.67
C THR A 39 15.18 10.01 15.31
N HIS A 40 16.41 10.13 14.79
CA HIS A 40 16.91 11.28 14.02
C HIS A 40 18.42 11.16 13.75
N GLY A 41 18.88 11.75 12.64
CA GLY A 41 20.29 11.99 12.31
C GLY A 41 20.62 11.53 10.90
N GLU A 42 21.20 12.42 10.09
CA GLU A 42 22.02 12.11 8.91
C GLU A 42 23.44 12.57 9.26
N GLY A 43 24.46 11.71 9.16
CA GLY A 43 25.86 12.15 9.26
C GLY A 43 26.93 11.06 9.49
N GLU A 44 27.76 10.82 8.47
CA GLU A 44 29.11 10.20 8.48
C GLU A 44 29.30 8.70 8.84
N ILE A 45 30.24 8.04 8.14
CA ILE A 45 30.07 6.68 7.57
C ILE A 45 30.62 5.50 8.41
N TRP A 46 31.24 5.71 9.58
CA TRP A 46 31.87 4.59 10.31
C TRP A 46 31.02 4.08 11.47
N GLY A 47 30.15 3.12 11.16
CA GLY A 47 29.19 2.53 12.10
C GLY A 47 28.85 1.07 11.78
N VAL A 48 28.17 0.38 12.71
CA VAL A 48 27.69 -1.00 12.54
C VAL A 48 26.22 -0.97 12.10
N PRO A 49 25.84 -1.61 10.98
CA PRO A 49 24.45 -1.70 10.60
C PRO A 49 23.71 -2.70 11.48
N ALA A 50 22.52 -2.32 11.94
CA ALA A 50 21.58 -3.22 12.61
C ALA A 50 20.25 -3.24 11.85
N CYS A 51 19.69 -4.42 11.62
CA CYS A 51 18.49 -4.58 10.79
C CYS A 51 17.40 -5.36 11.53
N ALA A 52 16.17 -4.90 11.38
CA ALA A 52 14.94 -5.56 11.81
C ALA A 52 14.15 -5.98 10.55
N PRO A 53 14.36 -7.20 10.02
CA PRO A 53 13.70 -7.67 8.80
C PRO A 53 12.19 -7.84 8.98
N LEU A 54 11.75 -8.15 10.19
CA LEU A 54 10.34 -8.30 10.56
C LEU A 54 9.70 -6.98 11.01
N TRP A 55 10.38 -5.84 10.84
CA TRP A 55 9.76 -4.55 11.10
C TRP A 55 8.57 -4.35 10.15
N SER A 56 7.38 -4.28 10.75
CA SER A 56 6.12 -4.09 10.05
C SER A 56 5.46 -2.78 10.47
N GLN A 57 4.81 -2.13 9.51
CA GLN A 57 3.97 -0.96 9.75
C GLN A 57 2.55 -1.25 9.31
N HIS A 58 1.60 -0.75 10.09
CA HIS A 58 0.20 -0.71 9.68
C HIS A 58 0.01 0.48 8.73
N CYS A 59 -0.46 0.22 7.52
CA CYS A 59 -0.92 1.25 6.60
C CYS A 59 -2.43 1.07 6.40
N GLY A 60 -3.24 1.85 7.11
CA GLY A 60 -4.70 1.65 7.16
C GLY A 60 -5.06 0.31 7.78
N THR A 61 -5.77 -0.54 7.03
CA THR A 61 -6.19 -1.89 7.45
C THR A 61 -5.17 -2.98 7.10
N SER A 62 -4.07 -2.65 6.41
CA SER A 62 -3.07 -3.60 5.93
C SER A 62 -1.78 -3.53 6.74
N VAL A 63 -1.07 -4.65 6.86
CA VAL A 63 0.26 -4.74 7.49
C VAL A 63 1.30 -4.96 6.39
N PHE A 64 2.29 -4.08 6.33
CA PHE A 64 3.42 -4.18 5.40
C PHE A 64 4.71 -4.36 6.19
N SER A 65 5.52 -5.34 5.82
CA SER A 65 6.79 -5.65 6.49
C SER A 65 7.98 -5.37 5.55
N PRO A 66 8.33 -4.09 5.29
CA PRO A 66 9.43 -3.76 4.38
C PRO A 66 10.81 -4.06 4.99
N GLY A 67 10.88 -4.34 6.30
CA GLY A 67 12.11 -4.35 7.05
C GLY A 67 12.70 -2.95 7.24
N ARG A 68 13.50 -2.76 8.29
CA ARG A 68 14.18 -1.49 8.54
C ARG A 68 15.61 -1.75 9.01
N CYS A 69 16.57 -1.06 8.43
CA CYS A 69 17.95 -1.05 8.89
C CYS A 69 18.30 0.33 9.46
N VAL A 70 19.25 0.35 10.38
CA VAL A 70 19.79 1.56 10.99
C VAL A 70 21.30 1.46 11.04
N GLN A 71 21.97 2.59 10.84
CA GLN A 71 23.40 2.71 11.02
C GLN A 71 23.66 3.29 12.41
N LEU A 72 24.52 2.62 13.19
CA LEU A 72 24.88 3.02 14.54
C LEU A 72 26.35 3.43 14.61
N ASP A 73 26.69 4.53 15.29
CA ASP A 73 28.09 4.89 15.55
C ASP A 73 28.75 3.95 16.57
N GLN A 74 30.02 4.24 16.90
CA GLN A 74 30.79 3.47 17.89
C GLN A 74 30.17 3.55 19.29
N GLU A 75 29.45 4.64 19.58
CA GLU A 75 28.68 4.92 20.78
C GLU A 75 27.26 4.32 20.73
N LEU A 76 26.92 3.56 19.68
CA LEU A 76 25.61 2.95 19.43
C LEU A 76 24.46 3.97 19.44
N GLN A 77 24.76 5.19 19.06
CA GLN A 77 23.76 6.20 18.75
C GLN A 77 23.33 6.06 17.30
N LEU A 78 22.06 6.37 17.03
CA LEU A 78 21.53 6.34 15.67
C LEU A 78 22.21 7.41 14.83
N VAL A 79 22.82 6.97 13.72
CA VAL A 79 23.47 7.86 12.75
C VAL A 79 22.64 8.04 11.49
N ALA A 80 21.95 7.00 11.04
CA ALA A 80 21.09 7.03 9.87
C ALA A 80 20.06 5.90 9.92
N THR A 81 18.90 6.13 9.29
CA THR A 81 17.93 5.05 9.01
C THR A 81 18.02 4.67 7.53
N MET A 82 18.14 3.37 7.27
CA MET A 82 18.10 2.78 5.93
C MET A 82 16.81 1.97 5.79
N ALA A 83 15.84 2.55 5.07
CA ALA A 83 14.58 1.87 4.77
C ALA A 83 14.15 2.18 3.32
N PRO A 84 14.92 1.74 2.31
CA PRO A 84 14.67 2.07 0.91
C PRO A 84 13.32 1.52 0.41
N THR A 85 12.86 0.42 1.01
CA THR A 85 11.57 -0.23 0.75
C THR A 85 10.46 0.24 1.69
N ALA A 86 10.73 1.12 2.66
CA ALA A 86 9.68 1.68 3.52
C ALA A 86 8.78 2.60 2.70
N GLN A 87 7.71 2.00 2.18
CA GLN A 87 6.66 2.71 1.49
C GLN A 87 6.01 3.70 2.47
N ARG A 88 5.88 4.97 2.08
CA ARG A 88 5.07 5.91 2.84
C ARG A 88 3.63 5.37 2.86
N CYS A 89 3.02 5.23 4.04
CA CYS A 89 1.71 4.62 4.26
C CYS A 89 0.50 5.37 3.66
N SER A 90 0.69 6.12 2.56
CA SER A 90 -0.38 6.76 1.81
C SER A 90 -0.34 6.29 0.35
N THR A 91 -0.47 4.98 0.12
CA THR A 91 -0.80 4.47 -1.21
C THR A 91 -2.29 4.26 -1.27
N PHE A 92 -3.00 5.37 -1.37
CA PHE A 92 -4.34 5.32 -1.90
C PHE A 92 -4.28 4.89 -3.37
N MET A 93 -5.33 4.24 -3.86
CA MET A 93 -5.37 3.72 -5.22
C MET A 93 -6.70 4.08 -5.87
N ASP A 94 -6.65 4.57 -7.09
CA ASP A 94 -7.83 4.84 -7.90
C ASP A 94 -7.89 3.76 -8.99
N ILE A 95 -9.01 3.05 -9.07
CA ILE A 95 -9.25 2.00 -10.08
C ILE A 95 -10.44 2.44 -10.93
N VAL A 96 -10.31 2.37 -12.26
CA VAL A 96 -11.44 2.54 -13.17
C VAL A 96 -11.63 1.22 -13.91
N VAL A 97 -12.79 0.59 -13.75
CA VAL A 97 -13.11 -0.67 -14.43
C VAL A 97 -13.94 -0.37 -15.69
N LEU A 98 -13.46 -0.87 -16.83
CA LEU A 98 -14.17 -0.84 -18.10
C LEU A 98 -14.91 -2.16 -18.31
N LEU A 99 -16.23 -2.11 -18.43
CA LEU A 99 -17.09 -3.27 -18.63
C LEU A 99 -17.66 -3.27 -20.04
N ASP A 100 -17.39 -4.33 -20.79
CA ASP A 100 -18.00 -4.54 -22.12
C ASP A 100 -19.48 -4.91 -21.94
N SER A 101 -20.37 -4.06 -22.45
CA SER A 101 -21.82 -4.21 -22.40
C SER A 101 -22.45 -4.53 -23.77
N SER A 102 -21.63 -4.93 -24.75
CA SER A 102 -22.10 -5.35 -26.08
C SER A 102 -23.01 -6.58 -26.01
N ASN A 103 -23.83 -6.76 -27.04
CA ASN A 103 -24.84 -7.82 -27.10
C ASN A 103 -24.26 -9.25 -27.06
N SER A 104 -22.97 -9.42 -27.36
CA SER A 104 -22.26 -10.70 -27.24
C SER A 104 -21.93 -11.07 -25.79
N ILE A 105 -22.00 -10.13 -24.84
CA ILE A 105 -21.72 -10.38 -23.43
C ILE A 105 -23.01 -10.79 -22.72
N TYR A 106 -23.17 -12.09 -22.53
CA TYR A 106 -24.27 -12.72 -21.83
C TYR A 106 -23.80 -14.07 -21.26
N PRO A 107 -24.23 -14.48 -20.06
CA PRO A 107 -25.20 -13.80 -19.19
C PRO A 107 -24.58 -12.64 -18.38
N TRP A 108 -25.36 -11.58 -18.12
CA TRP A 108 -24.82 -10.35 -17.50
C TRP A 108 -24.53 -10.52 -16.01
N GLU A 109 -25.27 -11.39 -15.33
CA GLU A 109 -25.07 -11.72 -13.92
C GLU A 109 -23.67 -12.28 -13.63
N GLU A 110 -23.02 -12.93 -14.60
CA GLU A 110 -21.63 -13.38 -14.45
C GLU A 110 -20.65 -12.20 -14.41
N VAL A 111 -20.92 -11.14 -15.18
CA VAL A 111 -20.12 -9.90 -15.15
C VAL A 111 -20.30 -9.19 -13.81
N GLN A 112 -21.54 -9.10 -13.30
CA GLN A 112 -21.82 -8.54 -11.98
C GLN A 112 -21.13 -9.33 -10.86
N ALA A 113 -21.19 -10.67 -10.92
CA ALA A 113 -20.54 -11.55 -9.95
C ALA A 113 -19.02 -11.43 -10.00
N PHE A 114 -18.43 -11.40 -11.21
CA PHE A 114 -17.00 -11.15 -11.39
C PHE A 114 -16.57 -9.81 -10.79
N LEU A 115 -17.30 -8.73 -11.12
CA LEU A 115 -17.04 -7.40 -10.59
C LEU A 115 -17.10 -7.42 -9.06
N GLY A 116 -18.16 -7.99 -8.47
CA GLY A 116 -18.30 -8.12 -7.02
C GLY A 116 -17.12 -8.85 -6.37
N ASN A 117 -16.74 -10.03 -6.89
CA ASN A 117 -15.62 -10.84 -6.39
C ASN A 117 -14.27 -10.13 -6.45
N VAL A 118 -14.06 -9.27 -7.46
CA VAL A 118 -12.85 -8.45 -7.58
C VAL A 118 -12.89 -7.33 -6.55
N LEU A 119 -14.02 -6.64 -6.42
CA LEU A 119 -14.19 -5.51 -5.51
C LEU A 119 -14.06 -5.89 -4.03
N GLU A 120 -14.50 -7.09 -3.64
CA GLU A 120 -14.35 -7.62 -2.28
C GLU A 120 -12.88 -7.76 -1.83
N ARG A 121 -11.93 -7.79 -2.76
CA ARG A 121 -10.51 -7.92 -2.45
C ARG A 121 -9.84 -6.60 -2.11
N PHE A 122 -10.50 -5.47 -2.35
CA PHE A 122 -9.95 -4.14 -2.12
C PHE A 122 -10.49 -3.51 -0.84
N PHE A 123 -9.62 -2.79 -0.13
CA PHE A 123 -10.03 -1.93 0.97
C PHE A 123 -10.56 -0.60 0.42
N ILE A 124 -11.89 -0.51 0.33
CA ILE A 124 -12.61 0.66 -0.20
C ILE A 124 -12.76 1.74 0.86
N GLY A 125 -12.32 2.96 0.55
CA GLY A 125 -12.44 4.09 1.46
C GLY A 125 -11.89 5.41 0.90
N PRO A 126 -12.34 6.57 1.40
CA PRO A 126 -11.88 7.89 0.92
C PRO A 126 -10.37 8.11 1.02
N GLY A 127 -9.72 7.52 2.03
CA GLY A 127 -8.25 7.52 2.21
C GLY A 127 -7.56 6.23 1.74
N GLN A 128 -8.30 5.31 1.11
CA GLN A 128 -7.84 3.99 0.66
C GLN A 128 -8.16 3.84 -0.84
N THR A 129 -8.75 2.72 -1.27
CA THR A 129 -9.09 2.47 -2.67
C THR A 129 -10.40 3.16 -3.05
N GLN A 130 -10.43 3.82 -4.19
CA GLN A 130 -11.64 4.32 -4.83
C GLN A 130 -11.83 3.61 -6.17
N VAL A 131 -13.08 3.28 -6.51
CA VAL A 131 -13.38 2.59 -7.77
C VAL A 131 -14.45 3.33 -8.56
N GLY A 132 -14.14 3.66 -9.81
CA GLY A 132 -15.08 4.12 -10.81
C GLY A 132 -15.39 2.99 -11.79
N VAL A 133 -16.58 3.02 -12.40
CA VAL A 133 -17.00 2.03 -13.40
C VAL A 133 -17.58 2.72 -14.62
N LEU A 134 -17.15 2.23 -15.78
CA LEU A 134 -17.61 2.62 -17.10
C LEU A 134 -18.14 1.38 -17.81
N GLN A 135 -19.34 1.47 -18.37
CA GLN A 135 -19.81 0.51 -19.36
C GLN A 135 -19.52 1.03 -20.77
N TYR A 136 -19.11 0.14 -21.66
CA TYR A 136 -18.87 0.48 -23.06
C TYR A 136 -19.42 -0.59 -24.02
N GLY A 137 -19.92 -0.12 -25.16
CA GLY A 137 -20.33 -0.93 -26.29
C GLY A 137 -20.31 -0.05 -27.53
N GLU A 138 -21.50 0.31 -28.02
CA GLU A 138 -21.67 1.35 -29.05
C GLU A 138 -21.46 2.77 -28.48
N HIS A 139 -21.90 2.96 -27.24
CA HIS A 139 -21.74 4.18 -26.44
C HIS A 139 -20.97 3.88 -25.15
N LEU A 140 -20.50 4.94 -24.52
CA LEU A 140 -19.85 4.88 -23.21
C LEU A 140 -20.76 5.51 -22.16
N VAL A 141 -20.94 4.81 -21.04
CA VAL A 141 -21.77 5.24 -19.92
C VAL A 141 -20.94 5.20 -18.65
N GLN A 142 -20.86 6.34 -17.96
CA GLN A 142 -20.30 6.43 -16.61
C GLN A 142 -21.36 5.94 -15.62
N GLU A 143 -21.16 4.74 -15.08
CA GLU A 143 -22.06 4.16 -14.08
C GLU A 143 -21.84 4.83 -12.73
N TRP A 144 -20.58 4.98 -12.34
CA TRP A 144 -20.20 5.82 -11.20
C TRP A 144 -18.75 6.28 -11.26
N ALA A 145 -18.48 7.47 -10.73
CA ALA A 145 -17.16 8.09 -10.66
C ALA A 145 -16.35 7.62 -9.43
N LEU A 146 -15.05 7.94 -9.41
CA LEU A 146 -14.19 7.66 -8.26
C LEU A 146 -14.75 8.39 -7.03
N GLY A 147 -14.76 7.70 -5.90
CA GLY A 147 -15.25 8.22 -4.62
C GLY A 147 -16.77 8.30 -4.48
N GLN A 148 -17.55 8.00 -5.53
CA GLN A 148 -19.02 8.01 -5.47
C GLN A 148 -19.59 6.93 -4.54
N HIS A 149 -18.92 5.78 -4.44
CA HIS A 149 -19.20 4.72 -3.46
C HIS A 149 -18.04 4.61 -2.47
N PRO A 150 -18.06 5.35 -1.35
CA PRO A 150 -16.92 5.45 -0.44
C PRO A 150 -16.78 4.25 0.50
N THR A 151 -17.69 3.27 0.46
CA THR A 151 -17.67 2.08 1.32
C THR A 151 -17.79 0.80 0.51
N ALA A 152 -17.18 -0.29 0.98
CA ALA A 152 -17.28 -1.60 0.32
C ALA A 152 -18.73 -2.05 0.17
N GLN A 153 -19.58 -1.85 1.19
CA GLN A 153 -20.99 -2.19 1.12
C GLN A 153 -21.71 -1.44 -0.02
N SER A 154 -21.61 -0.11 -0.06
CA SER A 154 -22.28 0.69 -1.11
C SER A 154 -21.78 0.35 -2.51
N LEU A 155 -20.49 0.04 -2.65
CA LEU A 155 -19.88 -0.33 -3.92
C LEU A 155 -20.35 -1.72 -4.40
N LEU A 156 -20.44 -2.70 -3.50
CA LEU A 156 -20.93 -4.04 -3.82
C LEU A 156 -22.43 -4.05 -4.14
N GLU A 157 -23.22 -3.23 -3.42
CA GLU A 157 -24.63 -3.02 -3.74
C GLU A 157 -24.80 -2.40 -5.14
N ALA A 158 -23.98 -1.40 -5.49
CA ALA A 158 -23.98 -0.81 -6.82
C ALA A 158 -23.60 -1.81 -7.92
N ALA A 159 -22.57 -2.63 -7.69
CA ALA A 159 -22.15 -3.69 -8.62
C ALA A 159 -23.24 -4.74 -8.85
N ARG A 160 -23.97 -5.14 -7.80
CA ARG A 160 -25.09 -6.11 -7.90
C ARG A 160 -26.30 -5.56 -8.66
N ASN A 161 -26.52 -4.25 -8.60
CA ASN A 161 -27.66 -3.60 -9.26
C ASN A 161 -27.31 -3.04 -10.64
N LEU A 162 -26.08 -3.25 -11.12
CA LEU A 162 -25.60 -2.71 -12.39
C LEU A 162 -26.30 -3.35 -13.58
N THR A 163 -27.05 -2.59 -14.38
CA THR A 163 -27.76 -3.13 -15.56
C THR A 163 -26.95 -2.97 -16.84
N ARG A 164 -26.95 -3.99 -17.71
CA ARG A 164 -26.26 -3.94 -19.01
C ARG A 164 -26.86 -2.84 -19.88
N GLN A 165 -26.03 -1.99 -20.47
CA GLN A 165 -26.49 -0.91 -21.36
C GLN A 165 -26.92 -1.39 -22.76
N GLU A 166 -26.47 -2.58 -23.17
CA GLU A 166 -26.69 -3.17 -24.49
C GLU A 166 -26.05 -2.35 -25.64
N GLY A 167 -25.67 -3.03 -26.71
CA GLY A 167 -24.97 -2.36 -27.80
C GLY A 167 -24.59 -3.32 -28.92
N ARG A 168 -24.70 -2.85 -30.17
CA ARG A 168 -24.39 -3.67 -31.35
C ARG A 168 -22.90 -3.70 -31.68
N GLU A 169 -22.12 -2.82 -31.05
CA GLU A 169 -20.68 -2.67 -31.28
C GLU A 169 -19.90 -2.79 -29.97
N THR A 170 -18.59 -3.01 -30.10
CA THR A 170 -17.63 -3.09 -28.98
C THR A 170 -16.49 -2.11 -29.23
N ARG A 171 -16.63 -0.87 -28.73
CA ARG A 171 -15.66 0.21 -28.96
C ARG A 171 -14.62 0.32 -27.84
N THR A 172 -13.82 -0.72 -27.62
CA THR A 172 -12.83 -0.78 -26.52
C THR A 172 -11.82 0.37 -26.57
N ALA A 173 -11.30 0.72 -27.75
CA ALA A 173 -10.31 1.79 -27.89
C ALA A 173 -10.86 3.16 -27.46
N MET A 174 -12.16 3.41 -27.70
CA MET A 174 -12.85 4.62 -27.23
C MET A 174 -12.94 4.63 -25.71
N ALA A 175 -13.31 3.50 -25.11
CA ALA A 175 -13.45 3.36 -23.67
C ALA A 175 -12.12 3.55 -22.93
N ILE A 176 -11.03 2.96 -23.44
CA ILE A 176 -9.68 3.16 -22.89
C ILE A 176 -9.29 4.63 -22.97
N ARG A 177 -9.50 5.28 -24.12
CA ARG A 177 -9.16 6.71 -24.26
C ARG A 177 -9.89 7.57 -23.23
N GLU A 178 -11.20 7.40 -23.08
CA GLU A 178 -12.01 8.13 -22.09
C GLU A 178 -11.56 7.85 -20.65
N ALA A 179 -11.19 6.60 -20.33
CA ALA A 179 -10.67 6.24 -19.03
C ALA A 179 -9.42 7.07 -18.69
N CYS A 180 -8.50 7.17 -19.66
CA CYS A 180 -7.21 7.84 -19.47
C CYS A 180 -7.29 9.36 -19.46
N THR A 181 -8.24 9.93 -20.21
CA THR A 181 -8.38 11.39 -20.31
C THR A 181 -9.28 11.97 -19.22
N GLU A 182 -10.40 11.31 -18.92
CA GLU A 182 -11.47 11.91 -18.12
C GLU A 182 -11.73 11.19 -16.79
N SER A 183 -11.59 9.86 -16.73
CA SER A 183 -12.05 9.09 -15.56
C SER A 183 -11.21 9.28 -14.31
N PHE A 184 -9.93 9.63 -14.48
CA PHE A 184 -9.02 10.01 -13.39
C PHE A 184 -8.93 11.52 -13.17
N SER A 185 -9.79 12.33 -13.81
CA SER A 185 -9.79 13.78 -13.61
C SER A 185 -10.25 14.13 -12.18
N PRO A 186 -9.80 15.26 -11.62
CA PRO A 186 -10.32 15.75 -10.34
C PRO A 186 -11.84 15.94 -10.34
N ALA A 187 -12.43 16.28 -11.50
CA ALA A 187 -13.87 16.42 -11.67
C ALA A 187 -14.63 15.09 -11.48
N ARG A 188 -13.98 13.95 -11.76
CA ARG A 188 -14.51 12.60 -11.54
C ARG A 188 -13.94 11.92 -10.29
N GLY A 189 -13.45 12.71 -9.34
CA GLY A 189 -12.97 12.22 -8.04
C GLY A 189 -11.53 11.72 -8.03
N GLY A 190 -10.79 11.85 -9.13
CA GLY A 190 -9.39 11.46 -9.21
C GLY A 190 -8.50 12.24 -8.25
N ARG A 191 -7.64 11.54 -7.52
CA ARG A 191 -6.78 12.14 -6.48
C ARG A 191 -5.37 12.45 -7.00
N PRO A 192 -4.71 13.51 -6.49
CA PRO A 192 -3.34 13.85 -6.87
C PRO A 192 -2.34 12.83 -6.29
N GLY A 193 -1.85 11.90 -7.12
CA GLY A 193 -0.97 10.79 -6.72
C GLY A 193 -0.26 10.14 -7.91
N PRO A 194 0.38 8.95 -7.74
CA PRO A 194 0.94 8.21 -8.88
C PRO A 194 -0.18 8.03 -9.91
N ARG A 195 0.05 8.58 -11.12
CA ARG A 195 -0.96 8.69 -12.18
C ARG A 195 -1.63 7.34 -12.35
N GLY A 196 -2.97 7.31 -12.32
CA GLY A 196 -3.73 6.09 -12.60
C GLY A 196 -3.17 5.42 -13.83
N CYS A 197 -2.68 4.18 -13.68
CA CYS A 197 -2.05 3.49 -14.78
C CYS A 197 -3.14 3.06 -15.77
N CYS A 198 -3.24 3.77 -16.89
CA CYS A 198 -3.78 3.19 -18.11
C CYS A 198 -2.69 2.33 -18.74
N TRP A 199 -2.80 1.01 -18.63
CA TRP A 199 -2.08 0.07 -19.49
C TRP A 199 -3.01 -0.39 -20.61
#